data_AF-A0A2H9RBY4-F1
#
_entry.id   AF-A0A2H9RBY4-F1
#
_cell.length_a   1.000
_cell.length_b   1.000
_cell.length_c   1.000
_cell.angle_alpha   90.00
_cell.angle_beta   90.00
_cell.angle_gamma   90.00
#
_symmetry.space_group_name_H-M   'P 1'
#
loop_
_entity.id
_entity.type
_entity.pdbx_description
1 polymer ?
#
loop_
_entity_poly.entity_id
_entity_poly.type
_entity_poly.pdbx_seq_one_letter_code
_entity_poly.pdbx_strand_id
1 'polypeptide(L)' 'MSQSRQINASKNSVSVIAIVALAIVFAAGLFMVGFDQGHIFSLVYGEEAFQDLYIHELTHDMRHAAGFPCH' A
#
# COMPACT_ATOMS: atom_id res chain seq x y z
N MET A 1 -0.81 22.53 52.44
CA MET A 1 -0.12 21.41 51.77
C MET A 1 -0.45 21.51 50.28
N SER A 2 0.53 21.76 49.42
CA SER A 2 0.31 21.90 47.97
C SER A 2 0.27 20.51 47.34
N GLN A 3 -0.86 20.12 46.76
CA GLN A 3 -0.99 18.84 46.07
C GLN A 3 -0.39 18.96 44.66
N SER A 4 0.70 18.24 44.41
CA SER A 4 1.27 18.12 43.07
C SER A 4 0.31 17.30 42.21
N ARG A 5 -0.35 17.98 41.26
CA ARG A 5 -1.27 17.34 40.32
C ARG A 5 -0.44 16.69 39.21
N GLN A 6 -0.07 15.43 39.38
CA GLN A 6 0.64 14.67 38.35
C GLN A 6 -0.30 14.47 37.14
N ILE A 7 -0.04 15.20 36.06
CA ILE A 7 -0.75 15.05 34.80
C ILE A 7 -0.11 13.87 34.06
N ASN A 8 -0.73 12.69 34.13
CA ASN A 8 -0.34 11.58 33.28
C ASN A 8 -0.72 11.91 31.84
N ALA A 9 0.23 12.44 31.07
CA ALA A 9 0.07 12.60 29.63
C ALA A 9 0.10 11.21 28.99
N SER A 10 -1.05 10.75 28.50
CA SER A 10 -1.13 9.52 27.71
C SER A 10 -0.31 9.71 26.44
N LYS A 11 0.85 9.06 26.34
CA LYS A 11 1.61 8.97 25.08
C LYS A 11 0.92 7.94 24.20
N ASN A 12 0.18 8.39 23.20
CA ASN A 12 -0.28 7.50 22.14
C ASN A 12 0.97 7.01 21.38
N SER A 13 1.31 5.72 21.51
CA SER A 13 2.54 5.16 20.95
C SER A 13 2.48 5.00 19.43
N VAL A 14 1.27 5.02 18.86
CA VAL A 14 1.05 4.83 17.43
C VAL A 14 0.71 6.16 16.77
N SER A 15 1.51 6.53 15.79
CA SER A 15 1.31 7.75 15.01
C SER A 15 0.10 7.59 14.07
N VAL A 16 -0.96 8.38 14.29
CA VAL A 16 -2.13 8.42 13.41
C VAL A 16 -1.74 8.80 11.99
N ILE A 17 -0.77 9.72 11.83
CA ILE A 17 -0.25 10.14 10.52
C ILE A 17 0.39 8.94 9.80
N ALA A 18 1.14 8.11 10.51
CA ALA A 18 1.75 6.92 9.92
C ALA A 18 0.68 5.92 9.44
N ILE A 19 -0.38 5.70 10.23
CA ILE A 19 -1.50 4.85 9.83
C ILE A 19 -2.17 5.39 8.56
N VAL A 20 -2.48 6.68 8.52
CA VAL A 20 -3.13 7.30 7.36
C VAL A 20 -2.24 7.20 6.11
N ALA A 21 -0.94 7.45 6.25
CA ALA A 21 0.00 7.32 5.14
C ALA A 21 0.05 5.86 4.61
N LEU A 22 0.14 4.88 5.50
CA LEU A 22 0.13 3.46 5.13
C LEU A 22 -1.19 3.04 4.46
N ALA A 23 -2.33 3.56 4.95
CA ALA A 23 -3.63 3.29 4.35
C ALA A 23 -3.72 3.84 2.91
N ILE A 24 -3.18 5.03 2.65
CA ILE A 24 -3.13 5.61 1.30
C ILE A 24 -2.25 4.76 0.38
N VAL A 25 -1.06 4.37 0.84
CA VAL A 25 -0.15 3.50 0.05
C VAL A 25 -0.82 2.18 -0.27
N PHE A 26 -1.50 1.57 0.71
CA PHE A 26 -2.24 0.33 0.52
C PHE A 26 -3.38 0.48 -0.49
N ALA A 27 -4.19 1.54 -0.38
CA ALA A 27 -5.27 1.81 -1.32
C ALA A 27 -4.75 2.07 -2.74
N ALA A 28 -3.64 2.80 -2.89
CA ALA A 28 -3.00 3.02 -4.18
C ALA A 28 -2.47 1.70 -4.79
N GLY A 29 -1.88 0.83 -3.98
CA GLY A 29 -1.44 -0.50 -4.42
C GLY A 29 -2.61 -1.36 -4.90
N LEU A 30 -3.71 -1.41 -4.14
CA LEU A 30 -4.93 -2.11 -4.55
C LEU A 30 -5.52 -1.54 -5.85
N PHE A 31 -5.51 -0.22 -6.00
CA PHE A 31 -5.96 0.43 -7.24
C PHE A 31 -5.08 0.03 -8.43
N MET A 32 -3.75 0.06 -8.29
CA MET A 32 -2.84 -0.33 -9.37
C MET A 32 -3.07 -1.77 -9.85
N VAL A 33 -3.15 -2.71 -8.90
CA VAL A 33 -3.23 -4.14 -9.21
C VAL A 33 -4.65 -4.56 -9.61
N GLY A 34 -5.68 -3.94 -9.03
CA GLY A 34 -7.07 -4.32 -9.26
C GLY A 34 -7.74 -3.57 -10.40
N PHE A 35 -7.39 -2.31 -10.62
CA PHE A 35 -8.07 -1.43 -11.57
C PHE A 35 -7.16 -0.91 -12.69
N ASP A 36 -5.98 -0.35 -12.37
CA ASP A 36 -5.11 0.24 -13.39
C ASP A 36 -4.56 -0.82 -14.35
N GLN A 37 -4.14 -2.00 -13.87
CA GLN A 37 -3.69 -3.11 -14.71
C GLN A 37 -2.55 -2.77 -15.71
N GLY A 38 -1.89 -1.61 -15.57
CA GLY A 38 -0.89 -1.13 -16.54
C GLY A 38 -1.38 -0.04 -17.50
N HIS A 39 -2.60 0.48 -17.37
CA HIS A 39 -3.11 1.59 -18.19
C HIS A 39 -2.27 2.87 -18.06
N ILE A 40 -1.87 3.27 -16.85
CA ILE A 40 -0.98 4.43 -16.70
C ILE A 40 0.42 4.10 -17.24
N PHE A 41 0.86 2.85 -17.05
CA PHE A 41 2.20 2.43 -17.48
C PHE A 41 2.33 2.35 -19.01
N SER A 42 1.24 2.09 -19.73
CA SER A 42 1.24 2.03 -21.19
C SER A 42 1.59 3.35 -21.86
N LEU A 43 1.41 4.49 -21.17
CA LEU A 43 1.85 5.80 -21.63
C LEU A 43 3.37 5.90 -21.86
N VAL A 44 4.15 5.04 -21.20
CA VAL A 44 5.61 5.02 -21.28
C VAL A 44 6.13 3.73 -21.93
N TYR A 45 5.56 2.58 -21.58
CA TYR A 45 6.04 1.28 -22.03
C TYR A 45 5.43 0.82 -23.37
N GLY A 46 4.28 1.36 -23.75
CA GLY A 46 3.49 0.90 -24.90
C GLY A 46 2.21 0.17 -24.49
N GLU A 47 1.34 -0.05 -25.47
CA GLU A 47 0.01 -0.64 -25.29
C GLU A 47 0.07 -2.05 -24.66
N GLU A 48 1.17 -2.77 -24.88
CA GLU A 48 1.41 -4.10 -24.31
C GLU A 48 1.35 -4.09 -22.77
N ALA A 49 1.76 -3.00 -22.11
CA ALA A 49 1.68 -2.89 -20.65
C ALA A 49 0.26 -3.07 -20.11
N PHE A 50 -0.74 -2.60 -20.86
CA PHE A 50 -2.14 -2.78 -20.51
C PHE A 50 -2.69 -4.11 -21.04
N GLN A 51 -2.40 -4.46 -22.30
CA GLN A 51 -2.94 -5.69 -22.90
C GLN A 51 -2.52 -6.96 -22.17
N ASP A 52 -1.27 -7.01 -21.71
CA ASP A 52 -0.72 -8.15 -20.98
C ASP A 52 -0.96 -8.05 -19.47
N LEU A 53 -1.73 -7.06 -19.02
CA LEU A 53 -2.02 -6.80 -17.60
C LEU A 53 -0.73 -6.74 -16.77
N TYR A 54 0.29 -6.02 -17.26
CA TYR A 54 1.67 -6.14 -16.80
C TYR A 54 1.82 -6.00 -15.28
N ILE A 55 1.07 -5.07 -14.68
CA ILE A 55 1.09 -4.83 -13.23
C ILE A 55 0.47 -5.99 -12.44
N HIS A 56 -0.53 -6.67 -12.99
CA HIS A 56 -1.15 -7.85 -12.38
C HIS A 56 -0.18 -9.02 -12.36
N GLU A 57 0.40 -9.35 -13.52
CA GLU A 57 1.33 -10.48 -13.65
C GLU A 57 2.62 -10.23 -12.85
N LEU A 58 3.15 -9.01 -12.84
CA LEU A 58 4.27 -8.66 -11.97
C LEU A 58 3.93 -8.87 -10.48
N THR A 59 2.73 -8.50 -10.06
CA THR A 59 2.30 -8.69 -8.67
C THR A 59 2.08 -10.17 -8.35
N HIS A 60 1.58 -10.93 -9.33
CA HIS A 60 1.46 -12.37 -9.26
C HIS A 60 2.83 -13.05 -9.08
N ASP A 61 3.83 -12.64 -9.86
CA ASP A 61 5.21 -13.11 -9.73
C ASP A 61 5.86 -12.73 -8.39
N MET A 62 5.66 -11.50 -7.91
CA MET A 62 6.15 -11.10 -6.59
C MET A 62 5.52 -11.93 -5.46
N ARG A 63 4.22 -12.26 -5.60
CA ARG A 63 3.53 -13.15 -4.65
C ARG A 63 4.15 -14.55 -4.64
N HIS A 64 4.48 -15.09 -5.80
CA HIS A 64 5.23 -16.34 -5.92
C HIS A 64 6.62 -16.27 -5.30
N ALA A 65 7.37 -15.20 -5.59
CA ALA A 65 8.70 -14.99 -5.03
C ALA A 65 8.68 -14.86 -3.50
N ALA A 66 7.59 -14.34 -2.94
CA ALA A 66 7.34 -14.29 -1.50
C ALA A 66 6.83 -15.62 -0.90
N GLY A 67 6.67 -16.67 -1.72
CA GLY A 67 6.26 -18.01 -1.28
C GLY A 67 4.76 -18.17 -1.00
N PHE A 68 3.94 -17.21 -1.41
CA PHE A 68 2.49 -17.32 -1.25
C PHE A 68 1.90 -18.18 -2.39
N PRO A 69 0.98 -19.10 -2.09
CA PRO A 69 0.32 -19.90 -3.12
C PRO A 69 -0.60 -19.04 -4.00
N CYS A 70 -0.71 -19.44 -5.27
CA CYS A 70 -1.73 -18.98 -6.23
C CYS A 70 -2.46 -20.20 -6.85
N HIS A 71 -3.41 -19.96 -7.76
CA HIS A 71 -4.22 -20.99 -8.41
C HIS A 71 -3.63 -21.50 -9.73
#